data_AF-A0AAJ5ZAP3-F1
#
_entry.id   AF-A0AAJ5ZAP3-F1
#
_cell.length_a   1.000
_cell.length_b   1.000
_cell.length_c   1.000
_cell.angle_alpha   90.00
_cell.angle_beta   90.00
_cell.angle_gamma   90.00
#
_symmetry.space_group_name_H-M   'P 1'
#
loop_
_entity.id
_entity.type
_entity.pdbx_description
1 polymer ?
#
loop_
_entity_poly.entity_id
_entity_poly.type
_entity_poly.pdbx_seq_one_letter_code
_entity_poly.pdbx_strand_id
1 'polypeptide(L)'
;MENDKNDVLTLDNIDFNAFSDAVETGKVSTHDAVDVVSRLFVQHAPTAQAFFNTYKVELNYLMVSEAILAHHGQMIRDHHPGRYAVTLLGHAKNGNLRLRYAPQSPIASLLFERK
;
A
#
# COMPACT_ATOMS: atom_id res chain seq x y z
N MET A 1 1.32 36.07 -1.07
CA MET A 1 2.04 35.06 -1.88
C MET A 1 1.59 33.72 -1.37
N GLU A 2 0.75 33.05 -2.16
CA GLU A 2 0.14 31.77 -1.83
C GLU A 2 1.21 30.72 -1.54
N ASN A 3 0.96 29.98 -0.47
CA ASN A 3 1.82 28.93 0.03
C ASN A 3 1.43 27.66 -0.73
N ASP A 4 1.94 27.49 -1.95
CA ASP A 4 1.90 26.21 -2.69
C ASP A 4 2.82 25.21 -1.95
N LYS A 5 2.40 24.82 -0.75
CA LYS A 5 2.78 23.53 -0.23
C LYS A 5 2.06 22.53 -1.11
N ASN A 6 2.80 21.94 -2.04
CA ASN A 6 2.50 20.61 -2.54
C ASN A 6 2.27 19.73 -1.30
N ASP A 7 1.03 19.62 -0.84
CA ASP A 7 0.66 18.74 0.25
C ASP A 7 1.02 17.34 -0.21
N VAL A 8 2.14 16.83 0.32
CA VAL A 8 2.65 15.52 -0.04
C VAL A 8 1.53 14.53 0.21
N LEU A 9 1.17 13.74 -0.80
CA LEU A 9 0.15 12.71 -0.68
C LEU A 9 0.61 11.69 0.38
N THR A 10 -0.14 11.54 1.45
CA THR A 10 0.11 10.61 2.56
C THR A 10 -1.10 9.71 2.79
N LEU A 11 -0.89 8.65 3.58
CA LEU A 11 -1.97 7.74 3.99
C LEU A 11 -3.10 8.49 4.73
N ASP A 12 -2.73 9.54 5.45
CA ASP A 12 -3.65 10.34 6.28
C ASP A 12 -4.50 11.29 5.43
N ASN A 13 -3.92 11.93 4.42
CA ASN A 13 -4.60 12.97 3.62
C ASN A 13 -5.17 12.46 2.28
N ILE A 14 -4.90 11.22 1.86
CA ILE A 14 -5.50 10.67 0.64
C ILE A 14 -7.03 10.60 0.75
N ASP A 15 -7.72 11.17 -0.23
CA ASP A 15 -9.14 10.94 -0.48
C ASP A 15 -9.33 9.51 -1.00
N PHE A 16 -9.62 8.61 -0.07
CA PHE A 16 -9.78 7.19 -0.35
C PHE A 16 -10.91 6.92 -1.33
N ASN A 17 -12.04 7.62 -1.19
CA ASN A 17 -13.21 7.37 -2.02
C ASN A 17 -12.92 7.80 -3.46
N ALA A 18 -12.37 9.01 -3.65
CA ALA A 18 -12.01 9.49 -4.98
C ALA A 18 -10.94 8.60 -5.64
N PHE A 19 -9.94 8.15 -4.89
CA PHE A 19 -8.91 7.25 -5.41
C PHE A 19 -9.46 5.85 -5.74
N SER A 20 -10.31 5.28 -4.89
CA SER A 20 -10.99 4.01 -5.12
C SER A 20 -11.83 4.06 -6.39
N ASP A 21 -12.69 5.08 -6.52
CA ASP A 21 -13.53 5.29 -7.70
C ASP A 21 -12.70 5.45 -8.97
N ALA A 22 -11.56 6.16 -8.89
CA ALA A 22 -10.68 6.34 -10.03
C ALA A 22 -10.03 5.03 -10.50
N VAL A 23 -9.69 4.12 -9.57
CA VAL A 23 -9.19 2.78 -9.90
C VAL A 23 -10.30 1.88 -10.45
N GLU A 24 -11.50 1.93 -9.86
CA GLU A 24 -12.65 1.12 -10.31
C GLU A 24 -13.14 1.50 -11.71
N THR A 25 -13.15 2.81 -12.00
CA THR A 25 -13.55 3.35 -13.31
C THR A 25 -12.42 3.36 -14.34
N GLY A 26 -11.22 2.88 -13.97
CA GLY A 26 -10.06 2.79 -14.86
C GLY A 26 -9.40 4.13 -15.22
N LYS A 27 -9.74 5.22 -14.50
CA LYS A 27 -9.08 6.53 -14.65
C LYS A 27 -7.64 6.52 -14.13
N VAL A 28 -7.35 5.63 -13.18
CA VAL A 28 -5.99 5.33 -12.69
C VAL A 28 -5.65 3.91 -13.14
N SER A 29 -4.49 3.75 -13.78
CA SER A 29 -4.07 2.42 -14.22
C SER A 29 -3.77 1.52 -13.02
N THR A 30 -3.90 0.21 -13.22
CA THR A 30 -3.51 -0.80 -12.24
C THR A 30 -2.10 -0.58 -11.70
N HIS A 31 -1.16 -0.25 -12.60
CA HIS A 31 0.24 -0.04 -12.24
C HIS A 31 0.39 1.20 -11.34
N ASP A 32 -0.25 2.30 -11.73
CA ASP A 32 -0.16 3.56 -10.97
C ASP A 32 -0.85 3.43 -9.60
N ALA A 33 -1.94 2.66 -9.52
CA ALA A 33 -2.58 2.36 -8.26
C ALA A 33 -1.63 1.63 -7.29
N VAL A 34 -0.88 0.64 -7.80
CA VAL A 34 0.13 -0.09 -7.01
C VAL A 34 1.27 0.84 -6.60
N ASP A 35 1.78 1.67 -7.51
CA ASP A 35 2.87 2.62 -7.22
C ASP A 35 2.46 3.61 -6.11
N VAL A 36 1.30 4.24 -6.25
CA VAL A 36 0.77 5.20 -5.27
C VAL A 36 0.63 4.54 -3.90
N VAL A 37 -0.05 3.39 -3.82
CA VAL A 37 -0.26 2.70 -2.53
C VAL A 37 1.06 2.26 -1.92
N SER A 38 2.02 1.81 -2.72
CA SER A 38 3.35 1.42 -2.24
C SER A 38 4.09 2.60 -1.62
N ARG A 39 4.07 3.77 -2.28
CA ARG A 39 4.68 5.00 -1.74
C ARG A 39 4.00 5.44 -0.45
N LEU A 40 2.67 5.40 -0.40
CA LEU A 40 1.91 5.78 0.80
C LEU A 40 2.31 4.96 2.01
N PHE A 41 2.47 3.64 1.88
CA PHE A 41 2.91 2.79 2.99
C PHE A 41 4.31 3.13 3.49
N VAL A 42 5.24 3.39 2.58
CA VAL A 42 6.64 3.71 2.92
C VAL A 42 6.75 5.10 3.54
N GLN A 43 5.98 6.07 3.05
CA GLN A 43 6.00 7.46 3.52
C GLN A 43 5.18 7.67 4.80
N HIS A 44 4.26 6.76 5.12
CA HIS A 44 3.49 6.84 6.36
C HIS A 44 4.38 6.50 7.56
N ALA A 45 4.95 7.54 8.17
CA ALA A 45 5.93 7.44 9.26
C ALA A 45 5.51 6.50 10.41
N PRO A 46 4.25 6.50 10.90
CA PRO A 46 3.82 5.55 11.92
C PRO A 46 3.95 4.08 11.46
N THR A 47 3.57 3.77 10.22
CA THR A 47 3.71 2.41 9.66
C THR A 47 5.16 2.02 9.49
N ALA A 48 5.97 2.87 8.87
CA ALA A 48 7.39 2.60 8.65
C ALA A 48 8.15 2.42 9.98
N GLN A 49 7.88 3.27 10.98
CA GLN A 49 8.50 3.19 12.29
C GLN A 49 8.06 1.94 13.07
N ALA A 50 6.77 1.60 13.04
CA ALA A 50 6.29 0.38 13.69
C ALA A 50 6.91 -0.89 13.07
N PHE A 51 7.05 -0.89 11.74
CA PHE A 51 7.71 -1.97 11.00
C PHE A 51 9.18 -2.09 11.39
N PHE A 52 9.94 -0.99 11.33
CA PHE A 52 11.35 -0.96 11.72
C PHE A 52 11.55 -1.36 13.19
N ASN A 53 10.72 -0.86 14.11
CA ASN A 53 10.83 -1.19 15.53
C ASN A 53 10.68 -2.69 15.78
N THR A 54 9.80 -3.35 15.02
CA THR A 54 9.51 -4.78 15.15
C THR A 54 10.58 -5.66 14.50
N TYR A 55 10.97 -5.34 13.26
CA TYR A 55 11.78 -6.23 12.44
C TYR A 55 13.23 -5.79 12.25
N LYS A 56 13.58 -4.57 12.67
CA LYS A 56 14.89 -3.94 12.45
C LYS A 56 15.29 -3.87 10.97
N VAL A 57 14.29 -3.73 10.10
CA VAL A 57 14.42 -3.61 8.64
C VAL A 57 13.63 -2.38 8.18
N GLU A 58 14.20 -1.59 7.28
CA GLU A 58 13.51 -0.45 6.68
C GLU A 58 12.44 -0.93 5.70
N LEU A 59 11.21 -0.46 5.88
CA LEU A 59 10.16 -0.66 4.90
C LEU A 59 10.48 0.17 3.66
N ASN A 60 10.60 -0.48 2.50
CA ASN A 60 10.91 0.20 1.25
C ASN A 60 9.89 -0.11 0.16
N TYR A 61 9.93 0.72 -0.88
CA TYR A 61 8.97 0.67 -1.98
C TYR A 61 8.90 -0.71 -2.64
N LEU A 62 10.07 -1.32 -2.93
CA LEU A 62 10.14 -2.59 -3.64
C LEU A 62 9.48 -3.71 -2.83
N MET A 63 9.76 -3.78 -1.53
CA MET A 63 9.14 -4.76 -0.63
C MET A 63 7.61 -4.65 -0.64
N VAL A 64 7.08 -3.42 -0.66
CA VAL A 64 5.63 -3.21 -0.68
C VAL A 64 5.04 -3.55 -2.05
N SER A 65 5.63 -3.06 -3.15
CA SER A 65 5.09 -3.30 -4.49
C SER A 65 5.13 -4.79 -4.85
N GLU A 66 6.23 -5.48 -4.55
CA GLU A 66 6.36 -6.92 -4.78
C GLU A 66 5.33 -7.71 -3.99
N ALA A 67 5.11 -7.35 -2.72
CA ALA A 67 4.09 -8.00 -1.93
C ALA A 67 2.69 -7.78 -2.51
N ILE A 68 2.34 -6.56 -2.94
CA ILE A 68 1.02 -6.28 -3.53
C ILE A 68 0.81 -7.15 -4.77
N LEU A 69 1.81 -7.19 -5.66
CA LEU A 69 1.76 -7.96 -6.91
C LEU A 69 1.72 -9.47 -6.67
N ALA A 70 2.56 -9.98 -5.76
CA ALA A 70 2.66 -11.40 -5.46
C ALA A 70 1.40 -11.93 -4.74
N HIS A 71 0.90 -11.20 -3.73
CA HIS A 71 -0.33 -11.59 -3.02
C HIS A 71 -1.56 -11.50 -3.91
N HIS A 72 -1.66 -10.47 -4.76
CA HIS A 72 -2.70 -10.41 -5.78
C HIS A 72 -2.65 -11.65 -6.69
N GLY A 73 -1.46 -11.98 -7.23
CA GLY A 73 -1.27 -13.12 -8.13
C GLY A 73 -1.62 -14.48 -7.52
N GLN A 74 -1.60 -14.61 -6.19
CA GLN A 74 -1.94 -15.84 -5.46
C GLN A 74 -3.41 -15.89 -4.99
N MET A 75 -4.02 -14.75 -4.67
CA MET A 75 -5.33 -14.72 -3.98
C MET A 75 -6.52 -14.29 -4.85
N ILE A 76 -6.31 -13.60 -5.98
CA ILE A 76 -7.40 -12.92 -6.70
C ILE A 76 -7.38 -13.29 -8.18
N ARG A 77 -8.42 -14.03 -8.63
CA ARG A 77 -8.71 -14.31 -10.05
C ARG A 77 -9.24 -13.10 -10.84
N ASP A 78 -9.25 -11.90 -10.26
CA ASP A 78 -9.84 -10.69 -10.86
C ASP A 78 -8.89 -9.90 -11.78
N HIS A 79 -7.62 -10.34 -11.91
CA HIS A 79 -6.59 -9.75 -12.77
C HIS A 79 -6.29 -8.25 -12.52
N HIS A 80 -6.70 -7.66 -11.39
CA HIS A 80 -6.59 -6.22 -11.14
C HIS A 80 -5.80 -5.88 -9.85
N PRO A 81 -4.46 -5.94 -9.87
CA PRO A 81 -3.64 -5.65 -8.68
C PRO A 81 -3.86 -4.25 -8.09
N GLY A 82 -4.35 -3.29 -8.88
CA GLY A 82 -4.75 -1.96 -8.40
C GLY A 82 -5.93 -2.00 -7.43
N ARG A 83 -6.93 -2.87 -7.67
CA ARG A 83 -8.07 -3.03 -6.75
C ARG A 83 -7.63 -3.68 -5.45
N TYR A 84 -6.71 -4.63 -5.52
CA TYR A 84 -6.10 -5.21 -4.33
C TYR A 84 -5.31 -4.17 -3.53
N ALA A 85 -4.52 -3.32 -4.19
CA ALA A 85 -3.80 -2.21 -3.56
C ALA A 85 -4.76 -1.25 -2.84
N VAL A 86 -5.86 -0.85 -3.49
CA VAL A 86 -6.91 -0.01 -2.86
C VAL A 86 -7.57 -0.72 -1.68
N THR A 87 -7.82 -2.03 -1.78
CA THR A 87 -8.36 -2.81 -0.65
C THR A 87 -7.42 -2.76 0.56
N LEU A 88 -6.11 -2.91 0.35
CA LEU A 88 -5.10 -2.78 1.41
C LEU A 88 -5.08 -1.37 1.99
N LEU A 89 -5.16 -0.35 1.14
CA LEU A 89 -5.26 1.05 1.57
C LEU A 89 -6.48 1.27 2.49
N GLY A 90 -7.63 0.70 2.15
CA GLY A 90 -8.84 0.75 2.98
C GLY A 90 -8.65 0.08 4.34
N HIS A 91 -8.02 -1.11 4.39
CA HIS A 91 -7.68 -1.76 5.67
C HIS A 91 -6.70 -0.92 6.50
N ALA A 92 -5.72 -0.28 5.86
CA ALA A 92 -4.74 0.56 6.52
C ALA A 92 -5.39 1.81 7.15
N LYS A 93 -6.26 2.53 6.41
CA LYS A 93 -6.99 3.70 6.93
C LYS A 93 -7.88 3.36 8.12
N ASN A 94 -8.44 2.15 8.14
CA ASN A 94 -9.27 1.66 9.24
C ASN A 94 -8.46 1.08 10.41
N GLY A 95 -7.12 1.12 10.37
CA GLY A 95 -6.26 0.53 11.40
C GLY A 95 -6.23 -1.00 11.41
N ASN A 96 -6.91 -1.65 10.46
CA ASN A 96 -7.15 -3.10 10.37
C ASN A 96 -6.10 -3.84 9.53
N LEU A 97 -5.00 -3.17 9.17
CA LEU A 97 -3.89 -3.78 8.44
C LEU A 97 -2.64 -3.88 9.32
N ARG A 98 -1.96 -5.03 9.25
CA ARG A 98 -0.64 -5.26 9.81
C ARG A 98 0.31 -5.69 8.68
N LEU A 99 1.49 -5.08 8.68
CA LEU A 99 2.62 -5.51 7.85
C LEU A 99 3.47 -6.51 8.62
N ARG A 100 3.73 -7.68 8.02
CA ARG A 100 4.62 -8.69 8.60
C ARG A 100 5.79 -8.96 7.67
N TYR A 101 7.01 -8.85 8.20
CA TYR A 101 8.21 -9.28 7.52
C TYR A 101 8.40 -10.79 7.65
N ALA A 102 8.56 -11.46 6.52
CA ALA A 102 8.77 -12.90 6.41
C ALA A 102 9.74 -13.17 5.24
N PRO A 103 11.06 -12.96 5.41
CA PRO A 103 12.03 -13.05 4.32
C PRO A 103 12.11 -14.43 3.66
N GLN A 104 11.70 -15.49 4.39
CA GLN A 104 11.67 -16.87 3.89
C GLN A 104 10.33 -17.24 3.24
N SER A 105 9.41 -16.29 3.11
CA SER A 105 8.12 -16.53 2.44
C SER A 105 8.35 -16.84 0.97
N PRO A 106 7.74 -17.92 0.44
CA PRO A 106 7.86 -18.26 -0.98
C PRO A 106 7.08 -17.31 -1.91
N ILE A 107 6.29 -16.38 -1.35
CA ILE A 107 5.43 -15.45 -2.10
C ILE A 107 6.09 -14.08 -2.20
N ALA A 108 6.37 -13.46 -1.05
CA ALA A 108 6.99 -12.15 -0.92
C ALA A 108 7.54 -11.97 0.50
N SER A 109 8.62 -11.20 0.64
CA SER A 109 9.27 -10.92 1.92
C SER A 109 8.40 -10.08 2.87
N LEU A 110 7.39 -9.39 2.35
CA LEU A 110 6.38 -8.66 3.10
C LEU A 110 5.00 -9.31 2.91
N LEU A 111 4.26 -9.42 4.01
CA LEU A 111 2.92 -9.98 4.04
C LEU A 111 1.93 -8.98 4.62
N PHE A 112 0.71 -8.98 4.08
CA PHE A 112 -0.40 -8.15 4.52
C PHE A 112 -1.39 -8.99 5.34
N GLU A 113 -1.59 -8.64 6.61
CA GLU A 113 -2.47 -9.37 7.53
C GLU A 113 -3.58 -8.46 8.03
N ARG A 114 -4.82 -8.97 8.04
CA ARG A 114 -5.93 -8.27 8.70
C ARG A 114 -5.82 -8.45 10.22
N LYS A 115 -6.10 -7.38 10.96
CA LYS A 115 -6.21 -7.43 12.43
C LYS A 115 -7.59 -7.91 12.87
#